data_AF-A0A644ZRU9-F1
#
_entry.id   AF-A0A644ZRU9-F1
#
_cell.length_a   1.000
_cell.length_b   1.000
_cell.length_c   1.000
_cell.angle_alpha   90.00
_cell.angle_beta   90.00
_cell.angle_gamma   90.00
#
_symmetry.space_group_name_H-M   'P 1'
#
loop_
_entity.id
_entity.type
_entity.pdbx_description
1 polymer ?
#
loop_
_entity_poly.entity_id
_entity_poly.type
_entity_poly.pdbx_seq_one_letter_code
_entity_poly.pdbx_strand_id
1 'polypeptide(L)' 'MHIGPFDDEPASVAIMDKYLNENGYINDMTSSRLHHEIYLSDARKVEPSKFRTVIRHPIKRLNASE' A
#
# COMPACT_ATOMS: atom_id res chain seq x y z
N MET A 1 4.80 3.90 2.96
CA MET A 1 4.05 4.62 4.01
C MET A 1 3.36 5.78 3.32
N HIS A 2 2.06 5.89 3.46
CA HIS A 2 1.29 7.03 2.96
C HIS A 2 1.29 8.13 4.03
N ILE A 3 1.56 9.36 3.61
CA ILE A 3 1.50 10.55 4.46
C ILE A 3 0.63 11.58 3.74
N GLY A 4 -0.50 11.92 4.33
CA GLY A 4 -1.48 12.82 3.73
C GLY A 4 -2.92 12.27 3.81
N PRO A 5 -3.87 12.98 3.18
CA PRO A 5 -5.28 12.59 3.13
C PRO A 5 -5.48 11.23 2.45
N PHE A 6 -6.47 10.46 2.92
CA PHE A 6 -6.78 9.13 2.38
C PHE A 6 -7.10 9.14 0.87
N ASP A 7 -7.66 10.23 0.36
CA ASP A 7 -7.96 10.37 -1.08
C ASP A 7 -6.70 10.40 -1.96
N ASP A 8 -5.53 10.71 -1.39
CA ASP A 8 -4.24 10.75 -2.08
C ASP A 8 -3.49 9.40 -2.03
N GLU A 9 -4.06 8.38 -1.39
CA GLU A 9 -3.49 7.03 -1.32
C GLU A 9 -3.21 6.39 -2.70
N PRO A 10 -4.01 6.62 -3.76
CA PRO A 10 -3.69 6.09 -5.09
C PRO A 10 -2.31 6.48 -5.61
N ALA A 11 -1.79 7.65 -5.22
CA ALA A 11 -0.43 8.06 -5.57
C ALA A 11 0.64 7.19 -4.89
N SER A 12 0.39 6.77 -3.65
CA SER A 12 1.26 5.84 -2.92
C SER A 12 1.19 4.44 -3.52
N VAL A 13 0.00 3.98 -3.92
CA VAL A 13 -0.18 2.69 -4.60
C VAL A 13 0.55 2.68 -5.96
N ALA A 14 0.49 3.75 -6.74
CA ALA A 14 1.22 3.83 -8.01
C ALA A 14 2.74 3.71 -7.84
N ILE A 15 3.29 4.28 -6.75
CA ILE A 15 4.71 4.12 -6.40
C ILE A 15 5.01 2.66 -6.02
N MET A 16 4.12 2.02 -5.26
CA MET A 16 4.24 0.60 -4.92
C MET A 16 4.23 -0.27 -6.18
N ASP A 17 3.28 -0.09 -7.09
CA ASP A 17 3.18 -0.86 -8.34
C ASP A 17 4.41 -0.69 -9.23
N LYS A 18 4.93 0.54 -9.34
CA LYS A 18 6.20 0.80 -10.03
C LYS A 18 7.35 0.01 -9.41
N TYR A 19 7.46 0.03 -8.07
CA TYR A 19 8.47 -0.73 -7.36
C TYR A 19 8.34 -2.25 -7.61
N LEU A 20 7.12 -2.79 -7.65
CA LEU A 20 6.90 -4.21 -7.95
C LEU A 20 7.44 -4.59 -9.33
N ASN A 21 7.08 -3.81 -10.36
CA ASN A 21 7.51 -4.04 -11.73
C ASN A 21 9.03 -3.97 -11.88
N GLU A 22 9.67 -2.97 -11.26
CA GLU A 22 11.13 -2.80 -11.30
C GLU A 22 11.89 -3.92 -10.58
N ASN A 23 11.26 -4.59 -9.62
CA ASN A 23 11.91 -5.60 -8.77
C ASN A 23 11.44 -7.04 -9.05
N GLY A 24 10.65 -7.26 -10.12
CA GLY A 24 10.19 -8.59 -10.51
C GLY A 24 9.14 -9.20 -9.58
N TYR A 25 8.31 -8.36 -8.96
CA TYR A 25 7.17 -8.78 -8.16
C TYR A 25 5.86 -8.43 -8.85
N ILE A 26 4.79 -9.10 -8.44
CA ILE A 26 3.41 -8.76 -8.79
C ILE A 26 2.54 -8.74 -7.54
N ASN A 27 1.47 -7.96 -7.58
CA ASN A 27 0.43 -8.00 -6.55
C ASN A 27 -0.17 -9.41 -6.50
N ASP A 28 -0.28 -9.96 -5.30
CA ASP A 28 -0.87 -11.27 -5.02
C ASP A 28 -2.14 -11.12 -4.17
N MET A 29 -2.98 -10.16 -4.56
CA MET A 29 -4.27 -9.95 -3.93
C MET A 29 -5.23 -11.04 -4.37
N THR A 30 -5.71 -11.82 -3.42
CA THR A 30 -6.67 -12.91 -3.61
C THR A 30 -7.75 -12.83 -2.54
N SER A 31 -8.76 -13.70 -2.59
CA SER A 31 -9.78 -13.79 -1.53
C SER A 31 -9.20 -14.13 -0.14
N SER A 32 -8.02 -14.77 -0.09
CA SER A 32 -7.32 -15.11 1.17
C SER A 32 -6.18 -14.15 1.51
N ARG A 33 -5.64 -13.42 0.53
CA ARG A 33 -4.57 -12.45 0.69
C ARG A 33 -5.09 -11.05 0.35
N LEU A 34 -5.57 -10.35 1.37
CA LEU A 34 -6.14 -9.00 1.21
C LEU A 34 -5.08 -7.91 1.39
N HIS A 35 -5.34 -6.74 0.79
CA HIS A 35 -4.61 -5.54 1.18
C HIS A 35 -5.01 -5.14 2.61
N HIS A 36 -4.08 -4.47 3.30
CA HIS A 36 -4.34 -3.97 4.64
C HIS A 36 -3.91 -2.51 4.73
N GLU A 37 -4.78 -1.69 5.31
CA GLU A 37 -4.49 -0.33 5.71
C GLU A 37 -4.42 -0.27 7.23
N ILE A 38 -3.33 0.29 7.76
CA ILE A 38 -3.15 0.49 9.19
C ILE A 38 -3.02 1.99 9.43
N TYR A 39 -4.06 2.58 9.99
CA TYR A 39 -4.09 4.00 10.35
C TYR A 39 -3.34 4.22 11.65
N LEU A 40 -2.23 4.95 11.59
CA LEU A 40 -1.41 5.27 12.77
C LEU A 40 -1.81 6.60 13.41
N SER A 41 -2.50 7.46 12.67
CA SER A 41 -2.99 8.75 13.15
C SER A 41 -4.49 8.69 13.47
N ASP A 42 -4.92 9.32 14.57
CA ASP A 42 -6.35 9.55 14.83
C ASP A 42 -6.84 10.70 13.95
N ALA A 43 -7.61 10.37 12.91
CA ALA A 43 -8.10 11.32 11.90
C ALA A 43 -8.95 12.46 12.46
N ARG A 44 -9.45 12.33 13.70
CA ARG A 44 -10.25 13.36 14.38
C ARG A 44 -9.41 14.39 15.14
N LYS A 45 -8.12 14.12 15.32
CA LYS A 45 -7.22 14.90 16.19
C LYS A 45 -6.04 15.53 15.45
N VAL A 46 -5.80 15.12 14.22
CA VAL A 46 -4.61 15.47 13.44
C VAL A 46 -5.06 16.14 12.14
N GLU A 47 -4.27 17.10 11.65
CA GLU A 47 -4.52 17.70 10.33
C GLU A 47 -4.35 16.65 9.22
N PRO A 48 -5.20 16.64 8.17
CA PRO A 48 -5.14 15.64 7.09
C PRO A 48 -3.76 15.47 6.43
N SER A 49 -3.00 16.55 6.29
CA SER A 49 -1.64 16.54 5.73
C SER A 49 -0.62 15.75 6.57
N LYS A 50 -0.96 15.43 7.82
CA LYS A 50 -0.10 14.69 8.77
C LYS A 50 -0.65 13.29 9.10
N PHE A 51 -1.71 12.85 8.43
CA PHE A 51 -2.17 11.48 8.53
C PHE A 51 -1.07 10.53 8.09
N ARG A 52 -0.98 9.38 8.77
CA ARG A 52 -0.01 8.34 8.46
C ARG A 52 -0.76 7.03 8.34
N THR A 53 -0.73 6.47 7.15
CA THR A 53 -1.36 5.18 6.85
C THR A 53 -0.31 4.24 6.29
N VAL A 54 -0.20 3.06 6.90
CA VAL A 54 0.61 1.97 6.32
C VAL A 54 -0.29 1.19 5.38
N ILE A 55 -0.01 1.30 4.08
CA ILE A 55 -0.65 0.50 3.03
C ILE A 55 0.21 -0.75 2.79
N ARG A 56 -0.40 -1.93 2.85
CA ARG A 56 0.27 -3.22 2.62
C ARG A 56 -0.47 -4.03 1.58
N HIS A 57 0.18 -4.24 0.44
CA HIS A 57 -0.28 -5.20 -0.56
C HIS A 57 0.46 -6.53 -0.39
N PRO A 58 -0.24 -7.67 -0.44
CA PRO A 58 0.42 -8.96 -0.61
C PRO A 58 1.08 -9.01 -1.98
N ILE A 59 2.30 -9.53 -2.02
CA ILE A 59 3.08 -9.66 -3.26
C ILE A 59 3.61 -11.09 -3.40
N LYS A 60 3.93 -11.46 -4.63
CA LYS A 60 4.70 -12.66 -4.97
C LYS A 60 5.74 -12.33 -6.04
N ARG A 61 6.77 -13.16 -6.17
CA ARG A 61 7.72 -13.04 -7.28
C ARG A 61 7.03 -13.45 -8.58
N LEU A 62 7.32 -12.70 -9.65
CA LEU A 62 6.82 -13.00 -10.98
C LEU A 62 7.23 -14.41 -11.46
N ASN A 63 8.42 -14.87 -11.03
CA ASN A 63 8.99 -16.17 -11.38
C ASN A 63 9.15 -17.10 -10.17
N ALA A 64 8.26 -17.04 -9.17
CA ALA A 64 8.27 -18.07 -8.13
C ALA A 64 7.88 -19.42 -8.77
N SER A 65 8.88 -20.22 -9.12
CA SER A 65 8.73 -21.66 -9.29
C SER A 65 8.08 -22.22 -8.03
N GLU A 66 7.08 -23.08 -8.20
CA GLU A 66 6.28 -23.73 -7.14
C GLU A 66 7.11 -24.36 -6.02
#